data_AF-A0A858ZRW9-F1
#
_entry.id   AF-A0A858ZRW9-F1
#
_cell.length_a   1.000
_cell.length_b   1.000
_cell.length_c   1.000
_cell.angle_alpha   90.00
_cell.angle_beta   90.00
_cell.angle_gamma   90.00
#
_symmetry.space_group_name_H-M   'P 1'
#
loop_
_entity.id
_entity.type
_entity.pdbx_description
1 polymer ?
#
loop_
_entity_poly.entity_id
_entity_poly.type
_entity_poly.pdbx_seq_one_letter_code
_entity_poly.pdbx_strand_id
1 'polypeptide(L)'
;MALTMTRTRTQTTLTKLAQKLGEVKGELVFVDEWMAEKGAPVELAHRRVLLVEQAEALVLTLQLFDPELDVDAVAQGEGWRKAYRVRSAKSLRTQYLRLHQASVSSARPPR
;
A
#
# COMPACT_ATOMS: atom_id res chain seq x y z
N MET A 1 1.10 21.16 31.07
CA MET A 1 2.04 20.34 30.25
C MET A 1 1.40 19.17 29.50
N ALA A 2 0.10 18.85 29.65
CA ALA A 2 -0.55 17.75 28.93
C ALA A 2 -0.86 18.02 27.43
N LEU A 3 -1.16 19.28 27.06
CA LEU A 3 -1.54 19.66 25.69
C LEU A 3 -0.43 19.43 24.65
N THR A 4 0.83 19.66 25.02
CA THR A 4 1.98 19.53 24.10
C THR A 4 2.25 18.08 23.72
N MET A 5 2.12 17.13 24.66
CA MET A 5 2.34 15.70 24.39
C MET A 5 1.29 15.12 23.44
N THR A 6 0.03 15.52 23.58
CA THR A 6 -1.06 15.08 22.71
C THR A 6 -0.87 15.60 21.27
N ARG A 7 -0.45 16.86 21.10
CA ARG A 7 -0.15 17.44 19.79
C ARG A 7 0.94 16.67 19.05
N THR A 8 2.04 16.35 19.72
CA THR A 8 3.15 15.57 19.13
C THR A 8 2.72 14.15 18.77
N ARG A 9 1.88 13.52 19.60
CA ARG A 9 1.39 12.16 19.35
C ARG A 9 0.49 12.11 18.11
N THR A 10 -0.47 13.03 17.99
CA THR A 10 -1.37 13.11 16.82
C THR A 10 -0.60 13.43 15.55
N GLN A 11 0.34 14.38 15.59
CA GLN A 11 1.19 14.71 14.45
C GLN A 11 2.01 13.50 13.99
N THR A 12 2.60 12.74 14.93
CA THR A 12 3.34 11.51 14.61
C THR A 12 2.47 10.46 13.94
N THR A 13 1.23 10.29 14.40
CA THR A 13 0.27 9.35 13.79
C THR A 13 -0.09 9.78 12.37
N LEU A 14 -0.42 11.06 12.16
CA LEU A 14 -0.70 11.62 10.84
C LEU A 14 0.46 11.41 9.86
N THR A 15 1.69 11.68 10.30
CA THR A 15 2.89 11.44 9.47
C THR A 15 3.03 9.97 9.08
N LYS A 16 2.79 9.04 10.03
CA LYS A 16 2.87 7.60 9.74
C LYS A 16 1.77 7.14 8.77
N LEU A 17 0.56 7.67 8.90
CA LEU A 17 -0.54 7.38 7.98
C LEU A 17 -0.25 7.91 6.57
N ALA A 18 0.24 9.15 6.46
CA ALA A 18 0.64 9.73 5.18
C ALA A 18 1.79 8.95 4.52
N GLN A 19 2.81 8.56 5.31
CA GLN A 19 3.88 7.70 4.83
C GLN A 19 3.31 6.36 4.32
N LYS A 20 2.37 5.76 5.05
CA LYS A 20 1.77 4.49 4.65
C LYS A 20 0.96 4.63 3.36
N LEU A 21 0.22 5.73 3.19
CA LEU A 21 -0.47 6.04 1.94
C LEU A 21 0.52 6.16 0.77
N GLY A 22 1.64 6.86 0.98
CA GLY A 22 2.70 6.95 -0.03
C GLY A 22 3.26 5.59 -0.43
N GLU A 23 3.50 4.70 0.53
CA GLU A 23 3.92 3.32 0.27
C GLU A 23 2.87 2.52 -0.53
N VAL A 24 1.58 2.65 -0.21
CA VAL A 24 0.50 1.97 -0.94
C VAL A 24 0.38 2.52 -2.36
N LYS A 25 0.45 3.84 -2.56
CA LYS A 25 0.48 4.46 -3.90
C LYS A 25 1.66 3.96 -4.72
N GLY A 26 2.85 3.86 -4.12
CA GLY A 26 4.04 3.32 -4.80
C GLY A 26 3.91 1.85 -5.16
N GLU A 27 3.25 1.03 -4.32
CA GLU A 27 2.99 -0.38 -4.63
C GLU A 27 1.92 -0.50 -5.74
N LEU A 28 0.88 0.33 -5.72
CA LEU A 28 -0.15 0.38 -6.77
C LEU A 28 0.45 0.65 -8.14
N VAL A 29 1.31 1.66 -8.26
CA VAL A 29 1.98 1.99 -9.52
C VAL A 29 2.79 0.80 -10.03
N PHE A 30 3.55 0.15 -9.16
CA PHE A 30 4.31 -1.05 -9.55
C PHE A 30 3.41 -2.19 -10.06
N VAL A 31 2.27 -2.41 -9.41
CA VAL A 31 1.30 -3.43 -9.83
C VAL A 31 0.65 -3.04 -11.16
N ASP A 32 0.25 -1.78 -11.32
CA ASP A 32 -0.40 -1.27 -12.53
C ASP A 32 0.53 -1.33 -13.74
N GLU A 33 1.79 -0.93 -13.58
CA GLU A 33 2.82 -1.06 -14.61
C GLU A 33 3.04 -2.51 -15.01
N TRP A 34 3.09 -3.43 -14.04
CA TRP A 34 3.27 -4.85 -14.34
C TRP A 34 2.03 -5.48 -14.98
N MET A 35 0.83 -5.05 -14.57
CA MET A 35 -0.43 -5.48 -15.19
C MET A 35 -0.57 -5.01 -16.64
N ALA A 36 0.04 -3.89 -17.01
CA ALA A 36 0.08 -3.41 -18.39
C ALA A 36 0.97 -4.28 -19.32
N GLU A 37 1.82 -5.15 -18.76
CA GLU A 37 2.66 -6.06 -19.54
C GLU A 37 1.87 -7.28 -20.06
N LYS A 38 2.18 -7.72 -21.28
CA LYS A 38 1.55 -8.91 -21.86
C LYS A 38 1.93 -10.16 -21.06
N GLY A 39 0.93 -10.90 -20.59
CA GLY A 39 1.13 -12.10 -19.77
C GLY A 39 1.28 -11.81 -18.27
N ALA A 40 0.80 -10.65 -17.81
CA ALA A 40 0.70 -10.34 -16.39
C ALA A 40 -0.05 -11.43 -15.61
N PRO A 41 0.46 -11.86 -14.44
CA PRO A 41 -0.20 -12.83 -13.58
C PRO A 41 -1.58 -12.34 -13.10
N VAL A 42 -2.57 -13.24 -13.05
CA VAL A 42 -3.94 -12.93 -12.64
C VAL A 42 -4.01 -12.48 -11.17
N GLU A 43 -3.08 -12.96 -10.34
CA GLU A 43 -2.99 -12.62 -8.91
C GLU A 43 -2.72 -11.13 -8.67
N LEU A 44 -2.16 -10.43 -9.66
CA LEU A 44 -1.97 -8.98 -9.59
C LEU A 44 -3.29 -8.22 -9.57
N ALA A 45 -4.32 -8.70 -10.28
CA ALA A 45 -5.63 -8.04 -10.29
C ALA A 45 -6.26 -8.05 -8.90
N HIS A 46 -6.22 -9.18 -8.20
CA HIS A 46 -6.71 -9.27 -6.83
C HIS A 46 -5.90 -8.38 -5.88
N ARG A 47 -4.57 -8.39 -6.01
CA ARG A 47 -3.71 -7.56 -5.18
C ARG A 47 -3.94 -6.07 -5.42
N ARG A 48 -4.18 -5.66 -6.67
CA ARG A 48 -4.55 -4.29 -7.03
C ARG A 48 -5.82 -3.84 -6.31
N VAL A 49 -6.88 -4.65 -6.31
CA VAL A 49 -8.14 -4.33 -5.61
C VAL A 49 -7.89 -4.06 -4.14
N LEU A 50 -7.16 -4.96 -3.45
CA LEU A 50 -6.82 -4.78 -2.03
C LEU A 50 -6.02 -3.51 -1.77
N LEU A 51 -5.10 -3.14 -2.67
CA LEU A 51 -4.30 -1.94 -2.53
C LEU A 51 -5.13 -0.66 -2.75
N VAL A 52 -6.11 -0.69 -3.67
CA VAL A 52 -7.05 0.41 -3.88
C VAL A 52 -7.91 0.61 -2.63
N GLU A 53 -8.51 -0.46 -2.10
CA GLU A 53 -9.30 -0.40 -0.86
C GLU A 53 -8.48 0.13 0.32
N GLN A 54 -7.21 -0.29 0.43
CA GLN A 54 -6.30 0.24 1.46
C GLN A 54 -5.99 1.72 1.27
N ALA A 55 -5.78 2.18 0.03
CA ALA A 55 -5.52 3.59 -0.26
C ALA A 55 -6.74 4.44 0.10
N GLU A 56 -7.94 4.02 -0.29
CA GLU A 56 -9.20 4.69 0.04
C GLU A 56 -9.41 4.79 1.55
N ALA A 57 -9.22 3.68 2.28
CA ALA A 57 -9.34 3.68 3.74
C ALA A 57 -8.34 4.63 4.42
N LEU A 58 -7.11 4.70 3.92
CA LEU A 58 -6.08 5.61 4.43
C LEU A 58 -6.42 7.08 4.15
N VAL A 59 -6.91 7.38 2.94
CA VAL A 59 -7.38 8.73 2.56
C VAL A 59 -8.51 9.17 3.48
N LEU A 60 -9.54 8.34 3.64
CA LEU A 60 -10.68 8.64 4.53
C LEU A 60 -10.22 8.87 5.97
N THR A 61 -9.29 8.04 6.46
CA THR A 61 -8.75 8.19 7.82
C THR A 61 -7.98 9.50 7.97
N LEU A 62 -7.13 9.86 7.01
CA LEU A 62 -6.37 11.11 7.04
C LEU A 62 -7.30 12.32 7.04
N GLN A 63 -8.32 12.32 6.19
CA GLN A 63 -9.30 13.41 6.10
C GLN A 63 -10.16 13.55 7.36
N LEU A 64 -10.40 12.46 8.10
CA LEU A 64 -11.09 12.53 9.39
C LEU A 64 -10.27 13.29 10.44
N PHE A 65 -8.94 13.17 10.39
CA PHE A 65 -8.04 13.87 11.31
C PHE A 65 -7.73 15.30 10.86
N ASP A 66 -7.62 15.52 9.56
CA ASP A 66 -7.33 16.82 8.94
C ASP A 66 -8.06 16.95 7.59
N PRO A 67 -9.26 17.56 7.57
CA PRO A 67 -10.06 17.72 6.35
C PRO A 67 -9.42 18.61 5.28
N GLU A 68 -8.48 19.48 5.67
CA GLU A 68 -7.78 20.39 4.77
C GLU A 68 -6.52 19.76 4.16
N LEU A 69 -6.17 18.53 4.58
CA LEU A 69 -5.00 17.84 4.07
C LEU A 69 -5.19 17.45 2.59
N ASP A 70 -4.29 17.97 1.75
CA ASP A 70 -4.15 17.51 0.37
C ASP A 70 -3.49 16.11 0.35
N VAL A 71 -4.35 15.08 0.34
CA VAL A 71 -3.95 13.67 0.26
C VAL A 71 -3.38 13.30 -1.12
N ASP A 72 -3.68 14.07 -2.16
CA ASP A 72 -3.18 13.81 -3.51
C ASP A 72 -1.72 14.23 -3.63
N ALA A 73 -1.32 15.29 -2.91
CA ALA A 73 0.08 15.71 -2.77
C ALA A 73 0.99 14.69 -2.04
N VAL A 74 0.42 13.66 -1.39
CA VAL A 74 1.22 12.57 -0.81
C VAL A 74 1.93 11.80 -1.92
N ALA A 75 3.25 12.00 -1.99
CA ALA A 75 4.13 11.38 -2.97
C ALA A 75 4.21 9.84 -2.81
N GLN A 76 4.48 9.17 -3.92
CA GLN A 76 4.72 7.73 -3.95
C GLN A 76 6.01 7.40 -3.18
N GLY A 77 5.93 6.44 -2.28
CA GLY A 77 7.04 5.96 -1.47
C GLY A 77 7.50 4.58 -1.91
N GLU A 78 8.80 4.31 -1.85
CA GLU A 78 9.37 2.98 -2.13
C GLU A 78 9.52 2.10 -0.88
N GLY A 79 9.07 2.58 0.29
CA GLY A 79 9.22 1.89 1.58
C GLY A 79 8.64 0.47 1.59
N TRP A 80 7.57 0.23 0.83
CA TRP A 80 6.92 -1.07 0.67
C TRP A 80 7.88 -2.16 0.16
N ARG A 81 8.89 -1.81 -0.66
CA ARG A 81 9.86 -2.78 -1.20
C ARG A 81 10.69 -3.45 -0.11
N LYS A 82 10.92 -2.75 1.01
CA LYS A 82 11.74 -3.27 2.13
C LYS A 82 11.17 -4.55 2.73
N ALA A 83 9.85 -4.74 2.69
CA ALA A 83 9.18 -5.94 3.19
C ALA A 83 9.63 -7.21 2.45
N TYR A 84 10.01 -7.09 1.18
CA TYR A 84 10.40 -8.23 0.33
C TYR A 84 11.88 -8.60 0.50
N ARG A 85 12.71 -7.74 1.12
CA ARG A 85 14.13 -7.98 1.43
C ARG A 85 14.98 -8.42 0.23
N VAL A 86 14.71 -7.84 -0.94
CA VAL A 86 15.41 -8.16 -2.20
C VAL A 86 16.13 -6.93 -2.76
N ARG A 87 17.16 -7.19 -3.57
CA ARG A 87 18.03 -6.15 -4.16
C ARG A 87 17.82 -5.91 -5.66
N SER A 88 17.02 -6.73 -6.35
CA SER A 88 16.81 -6.62 -7.80
C SER A 88 15.33 -6.64 -8.15
N ALA A 89 14.97 -5.97 -9.25
CA ALA A 89 13.59 -5.91 -9.75
C ALA A 89 13.05 -7.31 -10.12
N LYS A 90 13.88 -8.16 -10.72
CA LYS A 90 13.51 -9.54 -11.04
C LYS A 90 13.20 -10.35 -9.78
N SER A 91 14.07 -10.28 -8.76
CA SER A 91 13.84 -10.97 -7.49
C SER A 91 12.62 -10.41 -6.74
N LEU A 92 12.34 -9.11 -6.88
CA LEU A 92 11.14 -8.48 -6.35
C LEU A 92 9.88 -9.08 -6.96
N ARG A 93 9.76 -9.11 -8.30
CA ARG A 93 8.61 -9.73 -8.98
C ARG A 93 8.40 -11.18 -8.54
N THR A 94 9.45 -12.00 -8.50
CA THR A 94 9.36 -13.39 -8.06
C THR A 94 8.88 -13.52 -6.62
N GLN A 95 9.47 -12.75 -5.69
CA GLN A 95 9.09 -12.80 -4.28
C GLN A 95 7.69 -12.23 -4.04
N TYR A 96 7.31 -11.21 -4.80
CA TYR A 96 5.98 -10.60 -4.78
C TYR A 96 4.90 -11.64 -5.09
N LEU A 97 5.03 -12.33 -6.23
CA LEU A 97 4.09 -13.38 -6.61
C LEU A 97 4.06 -14.51 -5.61
N ARG A 98 5.22 -14.98 -5.14
CA ARG A 98 5.26 -16.06 -4.13
C ARG A 98 4.43 -15.72 -2.89
N LEU A 99 4.51 -14.49 -2.40
CA LEU A 99 3.78 -14.06 -1.20
C LEU A 99 2.28 -13.86 -1.48
N HIS A 100 1.92 -13.41 -2.68
CA HIS A 100 0.52 -13.07 -3.02
C HIS A 100 -0.23 -14.16 -3.81
N GLN A 101 0.43 -15.23 -4.24
CA GLN A 101 -0.20 -16.45 -4.78
C GLN A 101 -0.83 -17.31 -3.69
N ALA A 102 -0.26 -17.29 -2.48
CA ALA A 102 -0.75 -18.05 -1.33
C ALA A 102 -2.13 -17.55 -0.85
N SER A 103 -2.46 -16.28 -1.07
CA SER A 103 -3.74 -15.69 -0.65
C SER A 103 -4.91 -16.07 -1.55
N VAL A 104 -4.66 -16.42 -2.82
CA VAL A 104 -5.71 -16.85 -3.78
C VAL A 104 -6.10 -18.33 -3.59
N SER A 105 -5.15 -19.18 -3.16
CA SER A 105 -5.40 -20.62 -2.99
C SER A 105 -6.30 -20.98 -1.79
N SER A 106 -6.50 -20.06 -0.84
CA SER A 106 -7.31 -20.29 0.36
C SER A 106 -8.81 -20.02 0.16
N ALA A 107 -9.22 -19.48 -0.99
CA ALA A 107 -10.61 -19.07 -1.26
C ALA A 107 -11.41 -20.10 -2.09
N ARG A 108 -11.16 -21.41 -1.87
CA ARG A 108 -11.95 -22.47 -2.52
C ARG A 108 -13.19 -22.76 -1.66
N PRO A 109 -14.43 -22.49 -2.11
CA PRO A 109 -15.60 -22.80 -1.32
C PRO A 109 -15.80 -24.33 -1.24
N PRO A 110 -16.28 -24.86 -0.11
CA PRO A 110 -16.73 -26.25 -0.05
C PRO A 110 -17.93 -26.43 -1.00
N ARG A 111 -17.92 -27.55 -1.73
CA ARG A 111 -19.00 -27.97 -2.63
C ARG A 111 -20.28 -28.27 -1.89
#